data_AF-A0A9E2XF24-F1
#
_entry.id   AF-A0A9E2XF24-F1
#
_cell.length_a   1.000
_cell.length_b   1.000
_cell.length_c   1.000
_cell.angle_alpha   90.00
_cell.angle_beta   90.00
_cell.angle_gamma   90.00
#
_symmetry.space_group_name_H-M   'P 1'
#
loop_
_entity.id
_entity.type
_entity.pdbx_description
1 polymer ?
#
loop_
_entity_poly.entity_id
_entity_poly.type
_entity_poly.pdbx_seq_one_letter_code
_entity_poly.pdbx_strand_id
1 'polypeptide(L)'
;MVLLATTCLTPLLVVTARPALADGGAGGRGLAGLSTGGAAGSTNDTTAGGTGGAGTPFSGDGGGGGGGGAGSIGGGGGNGADVGSGAAAGGAGGASAGANGVDGQTYTLSGSGGGGGGGGGAHGAVLTTTTTSSGATGGKGGAGGSGGGNGGGGGGGAGGYGVVVNGAGLSFTNTGTTAGGAGGAGGSAPHSGVGGDGGAGGIGVLFNGVGSLVNAGAISGGSGGAGGSGGSGNGSNAAGGVGVIGSGLAITNSGTITGGLGGDGVTRANAITFTGGVNTLTLKAGSNIIGNIAIQSGSVTFNQATNQTVANTITGAGLVIQNGSGTLALTGGNSYSGGTQINAGTLQVSNASALGTGGVTFAGNNTTLEGNFTGTLSNALTINAGVSATFGATAGNTGFALTGATSLGGGSGVTVHFGSASDTGTVVLAPSSVVVSGTAAGAIDGGTLKVGTGAGASLIGNMTGFAVGTGATAATLDLNGNNTTVVNLSGNSAGVITNAALPATLTSNNT
;
A
#
# COMPACT_ATOMS: atom_id res chain seq x y z
N MET A 1 -28.28 41.83 -11.14
CA MET A 1 -28.12 41.02 -12.37
C MET A 1 -26.63 40.94 -12.66
N VAL A 2 -25.94 39.95 -12.09
CA VAL A 2 -24.54 39.62 -12.38
C VAL A 2 -24.46 38.10 -12.46
N LEU A 3 -23.88 37.62 -13.54
CA LEU A 3 -24.04 36.30 -14.14
C LEU A 3 -23.21 35.25 -13.38
N LEU A 4 -23.84 34.17 -12.90
CA LEU A 4 -23.18 32.96 -12.41
C LEU A 4 -22.55 32.22 -13.60
N ALA A 5 -21.22 32.13 -13.65
CA ALA A 5 -20.52 31.21 -14.55
C ALA A 5 -20.17 29.94 -13.77
N THR A 6 -21.03 28.94 -13.86
CA THR A 6 -20.74 27.57 -13.41
C THR A 6 -19.85 26.91 -14.46
N THR A 7 -18.53 26.90 -14.25
CA THR A 7 -17.61 26.09 -15.06
C THR A 7 -17.75 24.64 -14.64
N CYS A 8 -18.46 23.86 -15.47
CA CYS A 8 -18.47 22.41 -15.42
C CYS A 8 -17.08 21.90 -15.84
N LEU A 9 -16.17 21.71 -14.89
CA LEU A 9 -15.00 20.86 -15.12
C LEU A 9 -15.49 19.42 -15.13
N THR A 10 -15.72 18.88 -16.32
CA THR A 10 -15.73 17.43 -16.52
C THR A 10 -14.41 16.87 -16.03
N PRO A 11 -14.36 15.94 -15.06
CA PRO A 11 -13.11 15.32 -14.70
C PRO A 11 -12.60 14.58 -15.93
N LEU A 12 -11.43 14.99 -16.42
CA LEU A 12 -10.62 14.17 -17.31
C LEU A 12 -10.38 12.87 -16.54
N LEU A 13 -11.11 11.81 -16.93
CA LEU A 13 -10.83 10.46 -16.51
C LEU A 13 -9.46 10.13 -17.08
N VAL A 14 -8.41 10.46 -16.33
CA VAL A 14 -7.13 9.81 -16.50
C VAL A 14 -7.43 8.36 -16.18
N VAL A 15 -7.68 7.57 -17.22
CA VAL A 15 -7.51 6.12 -17.16
C VAL A 15 -6.02 5.95 -16.91
N THR A 16 -5.61 6.07 -15.65
CA THR A 16 -4.35 5.51 -15.21
C THR A 16 -4.48 4.05 -15.59
N ALA A 17 -3.71 3.63 -16.58
CA ALA A 17 -3.65 2.22 -16.97
C ALA A 17 -3.58 1.41 -15.67
N ARG A 18 -4.53 0.49 -15.50
CA ARG A 18 -4.45 -0.48 -14.41
C ARG A 18 -3.02 -1.04 -14.43
N PRO A 19 -2.34 -1.19 -13.29
CA PRO A 19 -1.03 -1.84 -13.28
C PRO A 19 -1.11 -3.12 -14.12
N ALA A 20 -0.07 -3.47 -14.87
CA ALA A 20 -0.02 -4.72 -15.61
C ALA A 20 -0.13 -5.88 -14.60
N LEU A 21 -1.31 -6.48 -14.49
CA LEU A 21 -1.64 -7.41 -13.43
C LEU A 21 -1.41 -8.83 -13.93
N ALA A 22 -0.16 -9.29 -13.85
CA ALA A 22 0.24 -10.64 -14.21
C ALA A 22 0.43 -10.93 -15.71
N ASP A 23 1.07 -10.06 -16.49
CA ASP A 23 1.39 -10.35 -17.90
C ASP A 23 2.42 -11.48 -18.05
N GLY A 24 2.51 -12.05 -19.27
CA GLY A 24 3.59 -12.96 -19.64
C GLY A 24 4.96 -12.28 -19.62
N GLY A 25 6.03 -13.06 -19.77
CA GLY A 25 7.39 -12.56 -19.97
C GLY A 25 7.67 -12.26 -21.44
N ALA A 26 8.52 -11.27 -21.72
CA ALA A 26 9.02 -11.08 -23.08
C ALA A 26 10.04 -12.17 -23.45
N GLY A 27 10.14 -12.47 -24.74
CA GLY A 27 11.18 -13.34 -25.25
C GLY A 27 12.56 -12.67 -25.20
N GLY A 28 13.60 -13.49 -25.07
CA GLY A 28 14.99 -13.07 -25.16
C GLY A 28 15.40 -12.71 -26.59
N ARG A 29 16.39 -11.84 -26.72
CA ARG A 29 16.99 -11.45 -28.01
C ARG A 29 18.13 -12.41 -28.40
N GLY A 30 18.40 -12.52 -29.71
CA GLY A 30 19.62 -13.17 -30.21
C GLY A 30 20.82 -12.21 -30.27
N LEU A 31 21.90 -12.62 -30.96
CA LEU A 31 23.20 -11.92 -30.99
C LEU A 31 23.08 -10.40 -31.29
N ALA A 32 23.80 -9.59 -30.51
CA ALA A 32 24.00 -8.15 -30.66
C ALA A 32 22.72 -7.27 -30.73
N GLY A 33 21.55 -7.78 -30.31
CA GLY A 33 20.33 -6.99 -30.11
C GLY A 33 19.55 -6.63 -31.37
N LEU A 34 19.94 -7.18 -32.53
CA LEU A 34 19.32 -6.92 -33.84
C LEU A 34 18.10 -7.81 -34.12
N SER A 35 18.04 -9.02 -33.56
CA SER A 35 16.80 -9.79 -33.45
C SER A 35 16.06 -9.39 -32.17
N THR A 36 14.73 -9.28 -32.25
CA THR A 36 13.90 -8.91 -31.11
C THR A 36 13.14 -10.13 -30.59
N GLY A 37 13.13 -10.31 -29.27
CA GLY A 37 12.22 -11.25 -28.66
C GLY A 37 10.77 -10.80 -28.80
N GLY A 38 9.86 -11.77 -28.70
CA GLY A 38 8.43 -11.53 -28.77
C GLY A 38 7.91 -10.77 -27.55
N ALA A 39 6.90 -9.92 -27.76
CA ALA A 39 6.26 -9.18 -26.68
C ALA A 39 5.46 -10.11 -25.75
N ALA A 40 5.37 -9.74 -24.48
CA ALA A 40 4.53 -10.41 -23.51
C ALA A 40 3.03 -10.37 -23.89
N GLY A 41 2.32 -11.47 -23.64
CA GLY A 41 0.87 -11.52 -23.72
C GLY A 41 0.24 -10.81 -22.52
N SER A 42 -0.76 -9.97 -22.79
CA SER A 42 -1.46 -9.21 -21.75
C SER A 42 -2.51 -10.04 -21.03
N THR A 43 -2.71 -9.76 -19.75
CA THR A 43 -3.75 -10.34 -18.91
C THR A 43 -5.15 -9.79 -19.17
N ASN A 44 -6.16 -10.62 -18.92
CA ASN A 44 -7.55 -10.20 -18.97
C ASN A 44 -8.39 -10.84 -17.87
N ASP A 45 -9.04 -10.02 -17.04
CA ASP A 45 -9.79 -10.45 -15.86
C ASP A 45 -10.93 -11.44 -16.13
N THR A 46 -11.60 -11.34 -17.29
CA THR A 46 -12.90 -12.01 -17.51
C THR A 46 -13.00 -12.78 -18.81
N THR A 47 -12.11 -12.53 -19.76
CA THR A 47 -12.05 -13.27 -21.03
C THR A 47 -10.74 -14.03 -21.17
N ALA A 48 -10.43 -14.55 -22.36
CA ALA A 48 -9.16 -15.21 -22.61
C ALA A 48 -7.98 -14.24 -22.44
N GLY A 49 -6.86 -14.76 -21.94
CA GLY A 49 -5.59 -14.03 -21.89
C GLY A 49 -5.03 -13.77 -23.29
N GLY A 50 -4.25 -12.70 -23.42
CA GLY A 50 -3.58 -12.34 -24.66
C GLY A 50 -2.46 -13.33 -25.02
N THR A 51 -2.30 -13.61 -26.30
CA THR A 51 -1.21 -14.46 -26.79
C THR A 51 0.12 -13.70 -26.79
N GLY A 52 1.20 -14.38 -26.45
CA GLY A 52 2.55 -13.83 -26.58
C GLY A 52 2.92 -13.58 -28.04
N GLY A 53 3.69 -12.52 -28.29
CA GLY A 53 4.20 -12.19 -29.63
C GLY A 53 5.26 -13.19 -30.10
N ALA A 54 5.35 -13.41 -31.41
CA ALA A 54 6.44 -14.19 -31.99
C ALA A 54 7.77 -13.39 -31.92
N GLY A 55 8.90 -14.11 -31.81
CA GLY A 55 10.21 -13.51 -32.00
C GLY A 55 10.45 -13.10 -33.46
N THR A 56 11.47 -12.28 -33.72
CA THR A 56 11.88 -11.90 -35.09
C THR A 56 13.25 -12.50 -35.44
N PRO A 57 13.47 -12.92 -36.70
CA PRO A 57 14.77 -13.37 -37.16
C PRO A 57 15.64 -12.19 -37.64
N PHE A 58 16.96 -12.29 -37.47
CA PHE A 58 17.93 -11.38 -38.12
C PHE A 58 19.25 -12.08 -38.40
N SER A 59 19.73 -12.01 -39.65
CA SER A 59 21.07 -12.45 -40.10
C SER A 59 21.53 -13.83 -39.61
N GLY A 60 20.64 -14.81 -39.51
CA GLY A 60 20.98 -16.17 -39.07
C GLY A 60 20.53 -16.50 -37.65
N ASP A 61 20.14 -15.51 -36.82
CA ASP A 61 19.75 -15.71 -35.43
C ASP A 61 18.26 -15.43 -35.18
N GLY A 62 17.67 -16.11 -34.19
CA GLY A 62 16.25 -16.01 -33.85
C GLY A 62 15.97 -15.49 -32.44
N GLY A 63 15.08 -14.50 -32.32
CA GLY A 63 14.52 -14.09 -31.02
C GLY A 63 13.56 -15.13 -30.44
N GLY A 64 13.50 -15.25 -29.11
CA GLY A 64 12.54 -16.11 -28.42
C GLY A 64 11.11 -15.58 -28.50
N GLY A 65 10.12 -16.46 -28.40
CA GLY A 65 8.71 -16.09 -28.35
C GLY A 65 8.32 -15.53 -26.97
N GLY A 66 7.37 -14.60 -26.92
CA GLY A 66 6.84 -14.06 -25.66
C GLY A 66 5.89 -15.02 -24.96
N GLY A 67 5.79 -14.97 -23.64
CA GLY A 67 4.85 -15.77 -22.86
C GLY A 67 3.40 -15.29 -22.99
N GLY A 68 2.44 -16.21 -22.85
CA GLY A 68 1.01 -15.90 -22.87
C GLY A 68 0.52 -15.27 -21.56
N GLY A 69 -0.48 -14.39 -21.67
CA GLY A 69 -1.13 -13.74 -20.53
C GLY A 69 -2.18 -14.63 -19.86
N ALA A 70 -2.54 -14.32 -18.62
CA ALA A 70 -3.58 -15.04 -17.89
C ALA A 70 -4.98 -14.53 -18.27
N GLY A 71 -5.99 -15.39 -18.08
CA GLY A 71 -7.39 -15.05 -18.27
C GLY A 71 -8.33 -16.13 -17.77
N SER A 72 -9.64 -15.99 -18.01
CA SER A 72 -10.63 -17.07 -17.76
C SER A 72 -10.22 -18.41 -18.39
N ILE A 73 -9.57 -18.31 -19.55
CA ILE A 73 -8.63 -19.29 -20.09
C ILE A 73 -7.31 -18.56 -20.37
N GLY A 74 -6.19 -19.28 -20.28
CA GLY A 74 -4.88 -18.71 -20.53
C GLY A 74 -4.64 -18.39 -22.01
N GLY A 75 -3.83 -17.37 -22.29
CA GLY A 75 -3.33 -17.07 -23.63
C GLY A 75 -2.19 -18.03 -24.03
N GLY A 76 -2.06 -18.31 -25.33
CA GLY A 76 -0.92 -19.09 -25.84
C GLY A 76 0.39 -18.30 -25.81
N GLY A 77 1.51 -18.99 -25.68
CA GLY A 77 2.84 -18.43 -25.90
C GLY A 77 3.08 -18.15 -27.38
N GLY A 78 3.95 -17.18 -27.66
CA GLY A 78 4.42 -16.88 -29.01
C GLY A 78 5.48 -17.89 -29.47
N ASN A 79 5.57 -18.09 -30.78
CA ASN A 79 6.61 -18.92 -31.37
C ASN A 79 7.97 -18.20 -31.30
N GLY A 80 9.05 -18.97 -31.14
CA GLY A 80 10.40 -18.47 -31.40
C GLY A 80 10.59 -18.13 -32.88
N ALA A 81 11.66 -17.41 -33.21
CA ALA A 81 12.08 -17.20 -34.58
C ALA A 81 13.17 -18.18 -35.00
N ASP A 82 13.14 -18.56 -36.27
CA ASP A 82 14.21 -19.29 -36.96
C ASP A 82 14.26 -18.76 -38.41
N VAL A 83 15.45 -18.78 -39.01
CA VAL A 83 15.68 -18.46 -40.43
C VAL A 83 15.65 -19.73 -41.31
N GLY A 84 15.48 -20.91 -40.70
CA GLY A 84 15.43 -22.24 -41.31
C GLY A 84 14.18 -23.08 -40.97
N SER A 85 14.36 -24.40 -40.80
CA SER A 85 13.31 -25.44 -40.95
C SER A 85 12.34 -25.65 -39.78
N GLY A 86 12.25 -24.74 -38.81
CA GLY A 86 11.13 -24.78 -37.87
C GLY A 86 11.34 -23.96 -36.61
N ALA A 87 10.53 -22.92 -36.45
CA ALA A 87 10.40 -22.18 -35.20
C ALA A 87 9.93 -23.08 -34.05
N ALA A 88 10.53 -22.92 -32.87
CA ALA A 88 10.03 -23.57 -31.67
C ALA A 88 8.65 -22.99 -31.31
N ALA A 89 7.64 -23.85 -31.21
CA ALA A 89 6.26 -23.44 -30.96
C ALA A 89 6.07 -22.91 -29.54
N GLY A 90 5.21 -21.91 -29.39
CA GLY A 90 4.75 -21.47 -28.08
C GLY A 90 3.80 -22.49 -27.43
N GLY A 91 3.77 -22.50 -26.10
CA GLY A 91 2.89 -23.37 -25.32
C GLY A 91 1.44 -22.91 -25.36
N ALA A 92 0.49 -23.83 -25.32
CA ALA A 92 -0.93 -23.50 -25.21
C ALA A 92 -1.25 -22.90 -23.83
N GLY A 93 -2.22 -21.99 -23.77
CA GLY A 93 -2.73 -21.47 -22.50
C GLY A 93 -3.61 -22.49 -21.76
N GLY A 94 -3.85 -22.25 -20.47
CA GLY A 94 -4.73 -23.09 -19.66
C GLY A 94 -6.16 -23.14 -20.20
N ALA A 95 -6.67 -24.33 -20.49
CA ALA A 95 -7.92 -24.52 -21.24
C ALA A 95 -9.21 -24.40 -20.41
N SER A 96 -9.11 -24.43 -19.08
CA SER A 96 -10.25 -24.42 -18.16
C SER A 96 -9.87 -23.75 -16.85
N ALA A 97 -10.86 -23.44 -16.00
CA ALA A 97 -10.63 -22.81 -14.72
C ALA A 97 -9.52 -23.51 -13.90
N GLY A 98 -8.53 -22.74 -13.43
CA GLY A 98 -7.38 -23.21 -12.68
C GLY A 98 -6.36 -24.04 -13.47
N ALA A 99 -6.56 -24.28 -14.76
CA ALA A 99 -5.61 -25.04 -15.59
C ALA A 99 -4.31 -24.26 -15.82
N ASN A 100 -3.18 -24.97 -15.73
CA ASN A 100 -1.87 -24.40 -16.02
C ASN A 100 -1.71 -24.16 -17.53
N GLY A 101 -0.90 -23.17 -17.89
CA GLY A 101 -0.34 -23.05 -19.24
C GLY A 101 0.70 -24.14 -19.50
N VAL A 102 0.86 -24.49 -20.77
CA VAL A 102 1.84 -25.46 -21.24
C VAL A 102 3.18 -24.76 -21.47
N ASP A 103 4.28 -25.46 -21.23
CA ASP A 103 5.62 -24.94 -21.50
C ASP A 103 5.84 -24.70 -23.01
N GLY A 104 6.65 -23.70 -23.33
CA GLY A 104 7.10 -23.43 -24.68
C GLY A 104 8.13 -24.47 -25.13
N GLN A 105 8.15 -24.78 -26.43
CA GLN A 105 9.08 -25.76 -26.96
C GLN A 105 10.52 -25.21 -26.94
N THR A 106 11.47 -26.08 -26.58
CA THR A 106 12.90 -25.79 -26.74
C THR A 106 13.31 -25.96 -28.20
N TYR A 107 14.18 -25.09 -28.71
CA TYR A 107 14.77 -25.22 -30.03
C TYR A 107 15.86 -26.31 -30.03
N THR A 108 15.70 -27.35 -30.86
CA THR A 108 16.57 -28.54 -30.87
C THR A 108 17.32 -28.76 -32.19
N LEU A 109 17.13 -27.89 -33.18
CA LEU A 109 17.74 -28.02 -34.51
C LEU A 109 19.17 -27.48 -34.51
N SER A 110 19.98 -27.90 -35.48
CA SER A 110 21.32 -27.35 -35.70
C SER A 110 21.22 -25.92 -36.25
N GLY A 111 21.73 -24.93 -35.52
CA GLY A 111 21.70 -23.52 -35.92
C GLY A 111 21.31 -22.59 -34.78
N SER A 112 21.05 -21.32 -35.10
CA SER A 112 20.58 -20.32 -34.14
C SER A 112 19.07 -20.14 -34.26
N GLY A 113 18.33 -20.51 -33.23
CA GLY A 113 16.87 -20.40 -33.20
C GLY A 113 16.34 -20.07 -31.81
N GLY A 114 15.27 -19.28 -31.76
CA GLY A 114 14.65 -18.86 -30.51
C GLY A 114 13.76 -19.95 -29.91
N GLY A 115 13.71 -20.01 -28.58
CA GLY A 115 12.77 -20.86 -27.86
C GLY A 115 11.33 -20.34 -27.92
N GLY A 116 10.34 -21.22 -27.84
CA GLY A 116 8.94 -20.85 -27.77
C GLY A 116 8.56 -20.27 -26.41
N GLY A 117 7.62 -19.33 -26.36
CA GLY A 117 7.11 -18.79 -25.10
C GLY A 117 6.18 -19.76 -24.38
N GLY A 118 6.12 -19.70 -23.05
CA GLY A 118 5.18 -20.50 -22.25
C GLY A 118 3.76 -19.96 -22.31
N GLY A 119 2.75 -20.83 -22.23
CA GLY A 119 1.34 -20.44 -22.18
C GLY A 119 0.95 -19.84 -20.82
N GLY A 120 -0.03 -18.95 -20.80
CA GLY A 120 -0.58 -18.38 -19.57
C GLY A 120 -1.49 -19.36 -18.81
N GLY A 121 -1.57 -19.21 -17.49
CA GLY A 121 -2.50 -19.95 -16.64
C GLY A 121 -3.92 -19.38 -16.65
N ALA A 122 -4.90 -20.25 -16.46
CA ALA A 122 -6.30 -19.87 -16.37
C ALA A 122 -6.70 -19.44 -14.95
N HIS A 123 -7.69 -18.55 -14.83
CA HIS A 123 -8.25 -18.13 -13.54
C HIS A 123 -8.94 -19.29 -12.82
N GLY A 124 -8.85 -19.34 -11.49
CA GLY A 124 -9.47 -20.41 -10.68
C GLY A 124 -10.99 -20.31 -10.62
N ALA A 125 -11.53 -19.11 -10.51
CA ALA A 125 -12.96 -18.84 -10.60
C ALA A 125 -13.26 -17.41 -11.05
N VAL A 126 -14.36 -17.24 -11.79
CA VAL A 126 -14.95 -15.93 -12.10
C VAL A 126 -16.38 -15.92 -11.56
N LEU A 127 -16.65 -15.09 -10.57
CA LEU A 127 -17.89 -15.03 -9.80
C LEU A 127 -18.75 -13.86 -10.27
N THR A 128 -20.02 -14.12 -10.59
CA THR A 128 -21.01 -13.09 -10.95
C THR A 128 -22.13 -12.94 -9.92
N THR A 129 -22.06 -13.71 -8.83
CA THR A 129 -23.00 -13.72 -7.72
C THR A 129 -22.26 -13.77 -6.38
N THR A 130 -22.91 -13.33 -5.30
CA THR A 130 -22.39 -13.49 -3.94
C THR A 130 -22.14 -14.96 -3.62
N THR A 131 -20.94 -15.28 -3.14
CA THR A 131 -20.46 -16.66 -3.04
C THR A 131 -19.64 -16.87 -1.76
N THR A 132 -19.77 -18.07 -1.18
CA THR A 132 -18.85 -18.60 -0.16
C THR A 132 -18.03 -19.71 -0.79
N SER A 133 -16.70 -19.67 -0.68
CA SER A 133 -15.80 -20.68 -1.25
C SER A 133 -14.83 -21.23 -0.20
N SER A 134 -14.59 -22.53 -0.26
CA SER A 134 -13.51 -23.21 0.46
C SER A 134 -12.14 -23.07 -0.23
N GLY A 135 -12.06 -22.31 -1.33
CA GLY A 135 -10.81 -22.01 -2.03
C GLY A 135 -10.94 -22.06 -3.55
N ALA A 136 -10.06 -21.33 -4.25
CA ALA A 136 -9.88 -21.42 -5.69
C ALA A 136 -8.44 -21.01 -6.05
N THR A 137 -7.79 -21.76 -6.93
CA THR A 137 -6.41 -21.51 -7.32
C THR A 137 -6.32 -21.25 -8.81
N GLY A 138 -5.67 -20.15 -9.18
CA GLY A 138 -5.31 -19.89 -10.57
C GLY A 138 -4.24 -20.88 -11.04
N GLY A 139 -4.31 -21.24 -12.32
CA GLY A 139 -3.32 -22.10 -12.96
C GLY A 139 -1.97 -21.41 -13.07
N LYS A 140 -0.89 -22.17 -13.03
CA LYS A 140 0.47 -21.67 -13.23
C LYS A 140 0.71 -21.31 -14.70
N GLY A 141 1.57 -20.35 -14.97
CA GLY A 141 2.11 -20.13 -16.30
C GLY A 141 3.10 -21.24 -16.69
N GLY A 142 3.15 -21.57 -17.98
CA GLY A 142 4.15 -22.48 -18.53
C GLY A 142 5.52 -21.81 -18.62
N ALA A 143 6.60 -22.58 -18.52
CA ALA A 143 7.95 -22.10 -18.71
C ALA A 143 8.22 -21.75 -20.19
N GLY A 144 9.11 -20.79 -20.44
CA GLY A 144 9.66 -20.55 -21.77
C GLY A 144 10.62 -21.66 -22.18
N GLY A 145 10.62 -22.01 -23.45
CA GLY A 145 11.56 -22.96 -24.03
C GLY A 145 12.94 -22.35 -24.23
N SER A 146 13.99 -23.17 -24.23
CA SER A 146 15.35 -22.70 -24.45
C SER A 146 15.61 -22.41 -25.94
N GLY A 147 16.41 -21.39 -26.22
CA GLY A 147 16.96 -21.14 -27.56
C GLY A 147 18.12 -22.10 -27.88
N GLY A 148 18.53 -22.15 -29.15
CA GLY A 148 19.75 -22.84 -29.60
C GLY A 148 20.69 -21.92 -30.37
N GLY A 149 21.97 -22.29 -30.47
CA GLY A 149 22.99 -21.44 -31.08
C GLY A 149 23.12 -20.09 -30.36
N ASN A 150 22.96 -18.99 -31.10
CA ASN A 150 22.87 -17.62 -30.55
C ASN A 150 21.41 -17.14 -30.38
N GLY A 151 20.43 -18.04 -30.45
CA GLY A 151 19.02 -17.70 -30.31
C GLY A 151 18.62 -17.33 -28.87
N GLY A 152 17.59 -16.48 -28.74
CA GLY A 152 17.05 -16.06 -27.44
C GLY A 152 16.15 -17.10 -26.78
N GLY A 153 16.06 -17.06 -25.45
CA GLY A 153 15.13 -17.92 -24.69
C GLY A 153 13.68 -17.43 -24.79
N GLY A 154 12.70 -18.33 -24.71
CA GLY A 154 11.29 -17.96 -24.69
C GLY A 154 10.88 -17.29 -23.38
N GLY A 155 9.89 -16.41 -23.40
CA GLY A 155 9.32 -15.79 -22.20
C GLY A 155 8.42 -16.76 -21.42
N GLY A 156 8.39 -16.63 -20.09
CA GLY A 156 7.51 -17.42 -19.22
C GLY A 156 6.05 -16.96 -19.27
N GLY A 157 5.10 -17.89 -19.17
CA GLY A 157 3.67 -17.57 -19.13
C GLY A 157 3.22 -16.92 -17.82
N ALA A 158 2.14 -16.16 -17.87
CA ALA A 158 1.51 -15.56 -16.70
C ALA A 158 0.84 -16.58 -15.76
N GLY A 159 0.80 -16.30 -14.45
CA GLY A 159 -0.03 -17.03 -13.50
C GLY A 159 -1.50 -16.56 -13.50
N GLY A 160 -2.44 -17.49 -13.51
CA GLY A 160 -3.88 -17.23 -13.43
C GLY A 160 -4.29 -16.62 -12.09
N TYR A 161 -5.36 -15.82 -12.07
CA TYR A 161 -5.91 -15.30 -10.81
C TYR A 161 -6.62 -16.41 -10.03
N GLY A 162 -6.65 -16.33 -8.70
CA GLY A 162 -7.42 -17.26 -7.86
C GLY A 162 -8.91 -17.06 -8.08
N VAL A 163 -9.42 -15.88 -7.73
CA VAL A 163 -10.83 -15.50 -7.88
C VAL A 163 -10.94 -14.12 -8.51
N VAL A 164 -11.86 -13.98 -9.46
CA VAL A 164 -12.33 -12.70 -9.99
C VAL A 164 -13.79 -12.51 -9.60
N VAL A 165 -14.09 -11.52 -8.78
CA VAL A 165 -15.46 -11.09 -8.45
C VAL A 165 -15.88 -10.04 -9.46
N ASN A 166 -16.75 -10.42 -10.39
CA ASN A 166 -17.15 -9.60 -11.53
C ASN A 166 -18.58 -9.09 -11.39
N GLY A 167 -18.72 -7.95 -10.73
CA GLY A 167 -20.01 -7.30 -10.50
C GLY A 167 -19.95 -6.33 -9.32
N ALA A 168 -20.91 -5.39 -9.27
CA ALA A 168 -21.04 -4.43 -8.17
C ALA A 168 -21.96 -4.97 -7.06
N GLY A 169 -21.60 -4.69 -5.80
CA GLY A 169 -22.37 -5.10 -4.62
C GLY A 169 -22.26 -6.58 -4.27
N LEU A 170 -21.35 -7.31 -4.93
CA LEU A 170 -21.13 -8.72 -4.66
C LEU A 170 -20.29 -8.92 -3.41
N SER A 171 -20.59 -9.99 -2.67
CA SER A 171 -19.81 -10.43 -1.51
C SER A 171 -19.10 -11.75 -1.81
N PHE A 172 -17.82 -11.84 -1.47
CA PHE A 172 -17.04 -13.07 -1.50
C PHE A 172 -16.60 -13.45 -0.09
N THR A 173 -16.97 -14.66 0.35
CA THR A 173 -16.51 -15.22 1.61
C THR A 173 -15.50 -16.34 1.35
N ASN A 174 -14.25 -16.15 1.78
CA ASN A 174 -13.20 -17.16 1.68
C ASN A 174 -13.03 -17.87 3.03
N THR A 175 -13.25 -19.18 3.06
CA THR A 175 -13.06 -20.02 4.26
C THR A 175 -11.89 -20.99 4.13
N GLY A 176 -11.29 -21.13 2.94
CA GLY A 176 -10.10 -21.98 2.74
C GLY A 176 -9.00 -21.24 1.97
N THR A 177 -8.35 -21.92 1.03
CA THR A 177 -7.17 -21.36 0.33
C THR A 177 -7.54 -20.83 -1.04
N THR A 178 -7.46 -19.51 -1.21
CA THR A 178 -7.58 -18.85 -2.51
C THR A 178 -6.21 -18.31 -2.92
N ALA A 179 -5.71 -18.71 -4.09
CA ALA A 179 -4.37 -18.32 -4.52
C ALA A 179 -4.28 -17.99 -6.01
N GLY A 180 -3.49 -16.98 -6.34
CA GLY A 180 -3.02 -16.79 -7.70
C GLY A 180 -2.02 -17.88 -8.09
N GLY A 181 -2.02 -18.25 -9.36
CA GLY A 181 -1.05 -19.17 -9.94
C GLY A 181 0.34 -18.53 -10.02
N ALA A 182 1.38 -19.35 -9.94
CA ALA A 182 2.74 -18.87 -10.17
C ALA A 182 2.96 -18.53 -11.64
N GLY A 183 3.75 -17.50 -11.92
CA GLY A 183 4.26 -17.25 -13.27
C GLY A 183 5.31 -18.28 -13.67
N GLY A 184 5.41 -18.55 -14.97
CA GLY A 184 6.38 -19.46 -15.56
C GLY A 184 7.78 -18.84 -15.62
N ALA A 185 8.81 -19.67 -15.53
CA ALA A 185 10.19 -19.21 -15.71
C ALA A 185 10.47 -18.85 -17.18
N GLY A 186 11.38 -17.91 -17.41
CA GLY A 186 11.92 -17.66 -18.73
C GLY A 186 12.85 -18.79 -19.19
N GLY A 187 12.91 -19.02 -20.49
CA GLY A 187 13.77 -20.01 -21.12
C GLY A 187 15.23 -19.55 -21.22
N SER A 188 16.15 -20.50 -21.21
CA SER A 188 17.59 -20.20 -21.32
C SER A 188 18.01 -19.91 -22.76
N ALA A 189 19.10 -19.16 -22.91
CA ALA A 189 19.75 -18.90 -24.19
C ALA A 189 21.23 -19.30 -24.12
N PRO A 190 21.66 -20.31 -24.90
CA PRO A 190 23.07 -20.67 -24.97
C PRO A 190 23.89 -19.61 -25.73
N HIS A 191 25.22 -19.68 -25.60
CA HIS A 191 26.19 -18.80 -26.27
C HIS A 191 25.92 -17.30 -26.09
N SER A 192 25.65 -16.57 -27.17
CA SER A 192 25.52 -15.10 -27.16
C SER A 192 24.07 -14.60 -27.12
N GLY A 193 23.11 -15.48 -26.84
CA GLY A 193 21.71 -15.09 -26.67
C GLY A 193 21.43 -14.52 -25.27
N VAL A 194 20.28 -13.84 -25.16
CA VAL A 194 19.71 -13.36 -23.89
C VAL A 194 18.60 -14.31 -23.47
N GLY A 195 18.53 -14.64 -22.18
CA GLY A 195 17.44 -15.46 -21.62
C GLY A 195 16.09 -14.74 -21.71
N GLY A 196 15.00 -15.51 -21.73
CA GLY A 196 13.66 -14.93 -21.72
C GLY A 196 13.28 -14.38 -20.34
N ASP A 197 12.39 -13.39 -20.29
CA ASP A 197 11.87 -12.89 -19.02
C ASP A 197 10.93 -13.93 -18.37
N GLY A 198 10.83 -13.90 -17.03
CA GLY A 198 9.82 -14.66 -16.32
C GLY A 198 8.41 -14.08 -16.54
N GLY A 199 7.37 -14.90 -16.33
CA GLY A 199 5.98 -14.46 -16.31
C GLY A 199 5.56 -14.01 -14.91
N ALA A 200 4.64 -13.06 -14.80
CA ALA A 200 4.22 -12.54 -13.50
C ALA A 200 3.24 -13.48 -12.76
N GLY A 201 3.24 -13.39 -11.42
CA GLY A 201 2.36 -14.18 -10.57
C GLY A 201 0.92 -13.66 -10.57
N GLY A 202 -0.05 -14.56 -10.50
CA GLY A 202 -1.47 -14.22 -10.52
C GLY A 202 -1.97 -13.56 -9.23
N ILE A 203 -3.02 -12.76 -9.33
CA ILE A 203 -3.70 -12.17 -8.15
C ILE A 203 -4.41 -13.27 -7.35
N GLY A 204 -4.43 -13.15 -6.02
CA GLY A 204 -5.29 -14.01 -5.18
C GLY A 204 -6.77 -13.77 -5.43
N VAL A 205 -7.26 -12.57 -5.10
CA VAL A 205 -8.64 -12.12 -5.33
C VAL A 205 -8.66 -10.76 -6.01
N LEU A 206 -9.39 -10.65 -7.12
CA LEU A 206 -9.67 -9.39 -7.80
C LEU A 206 -11.15 -9.07 -7.70
N PHE A 207 -11.50 -7.84 -7.30
CA PHE A 207 -12.84 -7.30 -7.42
C PHE A 207 -12.91 -6.32 -8.59
N ASN A 208 -13.70 -6.68 -9.61
CA ASN A 208 -14.03 -5.85 -10.76
C ASN A 208 -15.35 -5.11 -10.52
N GLY A 209 -15.40 -4.34 -9.43
CA GLY A 209 -16.58 -3.65 -8.94
C GLY A 209 -16.46 -3.38 -7.44
N VAL A 210 -17.32 -2.52 -6.92
CA VAL A 210 -17.46 -2.35 -5.47
C VAL A 210 -18.04 -3.62 -4.87
N GLY A 211 -17.63 -3.99 -3.65
CA GLY A 211 -18.06 -5.25 -3.05
C GLY A 211 -17.49 -5.48 -1.66
N SER A 212 -17.76 -6.66 -1.11
CA SER A 212 -17.25 -7.06 0.20
C SER A 212 -16.47 -8.36 0.15
N LEU A 213 -15.38 -8.41 0.91
CA LEU A 213 -14.59 -9.61 1.16
C LEU A 213 -14.69 -9.97 2.64
N VAL A 214 -15.10 -11.20 2.94
CA VAL A 214 -14.94 -11.81 4.26
C VAL A 214 -13.90 -12.92 4.14
N ASN A 215 -12.71 -12.70 4.71
CA ASN A 215 -11.64 -13.69 4.68
C ASN A 215 -11.43 -14.32 6.05
N ALA A 216 -11.78 -15.60 6.18
CA ALA A 216 -11.43 -16.44 7.33
C ALA A 216 -10.34 -17.46 7.00
N GLY A 217 -10.05 -17.69 5.72
CA GLY A 217 -9.02 -18.60 5.24
C GLY A 217 -7.70 -17.91 4.86
N ALA A 218 -7.01 -18.47 3.87
CA ALA A 218 -5.79 -17.91 3.30
C ALA A 218 -6.05 -17.36 1.91
N ILE A 219 -5.62 -16.12 1.66
CA ILE A 219 -5.56 -15.51 0.33
C ILE A 219 -4.10 -15.21 0.01
N SER A 220 -3.61 -15.63 -1.15
CA SER A 220 -2.25 -15.32 -1.59
C SER A 220 -2.21 -14.91 -3.05
N GLY A 221 -1.40 -13.90 -3.38
CA GLY A 221 -0.91 -13.76 -4.75
C GLY A 221 0.06 -14.89 -5.10
N GLY A 222 0.16 -15.22 -6.38
CA GLY A 222 1.11 -16.20 -6.91
C GLY A 222 2.52 -15.64 -6.99
N SER A 223 3.54 -16.50 -7.01
CA SER A 223 4.92 -16.05 -7.20
C SER A 223 5.19 -15.63 -8.65
N GLY A 224 6.07 -14.66 -8.87
CA GLY A 224 6.63 -14.37 -10.18
C GLY A 224 7.57 -15.47 -10.65
N GLY A 225 7.73 -15.60 -11.97
CA GLY A 225 8.71 -16.47 -12.60
C GLY A 225 10.10 -15.84 -12.61
N ALA A 226 11.12 -16.69 -12.46
CA ALA A 226 12.51 -16.27 -12.63
C ALA A 226 12.81 -16.00 -14.11
N GLY A 227 13.71 -15.06 -14.38
CA GLY A 227 14.27 -14.86 -15.73
C GLY A 227 15.17 -16.02 -16.13
N GLY A 228 15.17 -16.34 -17.43
CA GLY A 228 16.05 -17.35 -18.00
C GLY A 228 17.51 -16.91 -18.04
N SER A 229 18.44 -17.85 -17.95
CA SER A 229 19.87 -17.54 -18.10
C SER A 229 20.23 -17.32 -19.57
N GLY A 230 21.12 -16.37 -19.85
CA GLY A 230 21.67 -16.18 -21.20
C GLY A 230 23.14 -15.80 -21.17
N GLY A 231 23.92 -16.29 -22.12
CA GLY A 231 25.37 -16.04 -22.11
C GLY A 231 25.76 -14.60 -22.50
N SER A 232 24.83 -13.81 -23.06
CA SER A 232 24.98 -12.34 -23.20
C SER A 232 24.08 -11.54 -22.24
N GLY A 233 23.34 -12.20 -21.36
CA GLY A 233 22.49 -11.56 -20.36
C GLY A 233 21.34 -12.46 -19.92
N ASN A 234 20.94 -12.32 -18.66
CA ASN A 234 19.77 -13.00 -18.13
C ASN A 234 18.50 -12.24 -18.49
N GLY A 235 17.40 -12.97 -18.60
CA GLY A 235 16.07 -12.37 -18.59
C GLY A 235 15.75 -11.77 -17.23
N SER A 236 14.75 -10.91 -17.21
CA SER A 236 14.26 -10.24 -16.01
C SER A 236 13.39 -11.17 -15.17
N ASN A 237 13.53 -11.08 -13.85
CA ASN A 237 12.60 -11.71 -12.92
C ASN A 237 11.26 -10.96 -12.94
N ALA A 238 10.15 -11.69 -12.88
CA ALA A 238 8.83 -11.09 -12.86
C ALA A 238 8.35 -10.81 -11.43
N ALA A 239 7.39 -9.89 -11.32
CA ALA A 239 6.74 -9.58 -10.05
C ALA A 239 5.83 -10.73 -9.57
N GLY A 240 5.70 -10.85 -8.24
CA GLY A 240 4.64 -11.64 -7.62
C GLY A 240 3.27 -10.98 -7.77
N GLY A 241 2.22 -11.77 -7.63
CA GLY A 241 0.85 -11.29 -7.65
C GLY A 241 0.44 -10.65 -6.32
N VAL A 242 -0.51 -9.73 -6.38
CA VAL A 242 -1.11 -9.12 -5.18
C VAL A 242 -2.10 -10.11 -4.54
N GLY A 243 -2.23 -10.08 -3.21
CA GLY A 243 -3.23 -10.88 -2.50
C GLY A 243 -4.66 -10.49 -2.87
N VAL A 244 -5.04 -9.23 -2.63
CA VAL A 244 -6.38 -8.69 -2.92
C VAL A 244 -6.29 -7.36 -3.66
N ILE A 245 -7.10 -7.18 -4.72
CA ILE A 245 -7.23 -5.92 -5.46
C ILE A 245 -8.69 -5.52 -5.62
N GLY A 246 -8.98 -4.21 -5.48
CA GLY A 246 -10.24 -3.63 -5.96
C GLY A 246 -10.40 -2.16 -5.59
N SER A 247 -11.62 -1.65 -5.70
CA SER A 247 -11.99 -0.25 -5.40
C SER A 247 -13.32 -0.24 -4.66
N GLY A 248 -13.48 0.66 -3.69
CA GLY A 248 -14.71 0.73 -2.88
C GLY A 248 -15.01 -0.58 -2.15
N LEU A 249 -13.98 -1.23 -1.61
CA LEU A 249 -14.08 -2.55 -0.99
C LEU A 249 -14.29 -2.47 0.51
N ALA A 250 -15.19 -3.32 1.00
CA ALA A 250 -15.33 -3.62 2.42
C ALA A 250 -14.68 -4.96 2.76
N ILE A 251 -13.46 -4.94 3.30
CA ILE A 251 -12.72 -6.13 3.71
C ILE A 251 -12.89 -6.37 5.21
N THR A 252 -13.39 -7.55 5.56
CA THR A 252 -13.32 -8.12 6.91
C THR A 252 -12.37 -9.30 6.90
N ASN A 253 -11.25 -9.18 7.59
CA ASN A 253 -10.23 -10.21 7.67
C ASN A 253 -10.20 -10.83 9.07
N SER A 254 -10.14 -12.14 9.14
CA SER A 254 -9.81 -12.95 10.33
C SER A 254 -8.84 -14.08 9.99
N GLY A 255 -8.37 -14.13 8.74
CA GLY A 255 -7.39 -15.09 8.24
C GLY A 255 -6.12 -14.41 7.71
N THR A 256 -5.45 -15.06 6.76
CA THR A 256 -4.21 -14.55 6.17
C THR A 256 -4.45 -13.95 4.77
N ILE A 257 -3.85 -12.78 4.49
CA ILE A 257 -3.76 -12.21 3.14
C ILE A 257 -2.30 -11.91 2.84
N THR A 258 -1.78 -12.47 1.75
CA THR A 258 -0.34 -12.44 1.42
C THR A 258 -0.11 -11.96 -0.01
N GLY A 259 0.86 -11.07 -0.19
CA GLY A 259 1.43 -10.78 -1.51
C GLY A 259 2.43 -11.86 -1.93
N GLY A 260 2.40 -12.24 -3.21
CA GLY A 260 3.34 -13.20 -3.80
C GLY A 260 4.77 -12.67 -3.83
N LEU A 261 5.73 -13.59 -3.80
CA LEU A 261 7.15 -13.26 -4.03
C LEU A 261 7.42 -13.02 -5.52
N GLY A 262 8.35 -12.15 -5.85
CA GLY A 262 8.91 -12.02 -7.20
C GLY A 262 9.71 -13.26 -7.59
N GLY A 263 10.07 -13.34 -8.87
CA GLY A 263 10.94 -14.38 -9.41
C GLY A 263 12.36 -14.36 -8.81
N ASP A 264 12.73 -13.27 -8.14
CA ASP A 264 13.96 -13.17 -7.34
C ASP A 264 13.88 -13.90 -5.99
N GLY A 265 12.70 -14.36 -5.57
CA GLY A 265 12.46 -15.03 -4.29
C GLY A 265 12.52 -14.10 -3.06
N VAL A 266 12.71 -12.80 -3.25
CA VAL A 266 12.95 -11.83 -2.17
C VAL A 266 11.92 -10.71 -2.19
N THR A 267 11.72 -10.06 -3.34
CA THR A 267 10.78 -8.95 -3.48
C THR A 267 9.36 -9.48 -3.28
N ARG A 268 8.52 -8.75 -2.53
CA ARG A 268 7.13 -9.15 -2.28
C ARG A 268 6.16 -8.13 -2.85
N ALA A 269 5.12 -8.62 -3.50
CA ALA A 269 3.99 -7.81 -3.90
C ALA A 269 3.19 -7.31 -2.69
N ASN A 270 2.30 -6.36 -2.94
CA ASN A 270 1.36 -5.92 -1.91
C ASN A 270 0.45 -7.08 -1.48
N ALA A 271 0.08 -7.11 -0.20
CA ALA A 271 -0.98 -8.01 0.25
C ALA A 271 -2.34 -7.50 -0.22
N ILE A 272 -2.57 -6.19 -0.12
CA ILE A 272 -3.81 -5.52 -0.50
C ILE A 272 -3.47 -4.30 -1.36
N THR A 273 -4.19 -4.11 -2.46
CA THR A 273 -4.14 -2.89 -3.27
C THR A 273 -5.54 -2.35 -3.49
N PHE A 274 -5.85 -1.24 -2.82
CA PHE A 274 -7.01 -0.42 -3.13
C PHE A 274 -6.65 0.51 -4.30
N THR A 275 -7.32 0.32 -5.42
CA THR A 275 -7.11 1.08 -6.66
C THR A 275 -7.81 2.45 -6.60
N GLY A 276 -8.85 2.59 -5.77
CA GLY A 276 -9.60 3.82 -5.58
C GLY A 276 -10.78 3.64 -4.62
N GLY A 277 -11.70 4.62 -4.65
CA GLY A 277 -12.96 4.58 -3.90
C GLY A 277 -12.81 4.73 -2.38
N VAL A 278 -13.92 4.54 -1.66
CA VAL A 278 -13.96 4.54 -0.20
C VAL A 278 -13.91 3.10 0.28
N ASN A 279 -12.82 2.71 0.92
CA ASN A 279 -12.59 1.35 1.36
C ASN A 279 -12.68 1.25 2.89
N THR A 280 -13.04 0.07 3.39
CA THR A 280 -12.97 -0.25 4.82
C THR A 280 -12.15 -1.52 5.03
N LEU A 281 -11.22 -1.49 5.98
CA LEU A 281 -10.44 -2.66 6.38
C LEU A 281 -10.68 -2.95 7.87
N THR A 282 -11.42 -4.03 8.12
CA THR A 282 -11.72 -4.54 9.47
C THR A 282 -10.84 -5.77 9.74
N LEU A 283 -9.94 -5.65 10.71
CA LEU A 283 -9.01 -6.69 11.16
C LEU A 283 -9.51 -7.32 12.47
N LYS A 284 -10.10 -8.51 12.38
CA LYS A 284 -10.52 -9.30 13.53
C LYS A 284 -9.36 -10.12 14.10
N ALA A 285 -9.56 -10.74 15.26
CA ALA A 285 -8.66 -11.75 15.80
C ALA A 285 -8.29 -12.81 14.74
N GLY A 286 -7.01 -13.17 14.66
CA GLY A 286 -6.48 -14.07 13.62
C GLY A 286 -6.04 -13.37 12.33
N SER A 287 -6.30 -12.07 12.17
CA SER A 287 -5.83 -11.31 11.02
C SER A 287 -4.31 -11.34 10.90
N ASN A 288 -3.83 -11.75 9.73
CA ASN A 288 -2.43 -11.69 9.36
C ASN A 288 -2.29 -11.14 7.93
N ILE A 289 -1.61 -10.02 7.76
CA ILE A 289 -1.37 -9.40 6.45
C ILE A 289 0.14 -9.47 6.19
N ILE A 290 0.54 -10.16 5.12
CA ILE A 290 1.95 -10.36 4.77
C ILE A 290 2.25 -9.64 3.45
N GLY A 291 2.90 -8.49 3.54
CA GLY A 291 3.15 -7.56 2.44
C GLY A 291 2.56 -6.18 2.72
N ASN A 292 2.70 -5.26 1.77
CA ASN A 292 2.26 -3.88 1.95
C ASN A 292 0.74 -3.73 1.72
N ILE A 293 0.19 -2.63 2.21
CA ILE A 293 -1.18 -2.17 1.90
C ILE A 293 -1.06 -0.92 1.02
N ALA A 294 -1.39 -1.02 -0.26
CA ALA A 294 -1.34 0.11 -1.18
C ALA A 294 -2.72 0.75 -1.34
N ILE A 295 -2.78 2.08 -1.22
CA ILE A 295 -3.98 2.90 -1.46
C ILE A 295 -3.63 3.84 -2.61
N GLN A 296 -3.80 3.37 -3.86
CA GLN A 296 -3.39 4.13 -5.03
C GLN A 296 -4.10 5.49 -5.09
N SER A 297 -5.41 5.49 -4.82
CA SER A 297 -6.25 6.67 -4.69
C SER A 297 -7.42 6.40 -3.73
N GLY A 298 -8.23 7.41 -3.40
CA GLY A 298 -9.38 7.24 -2.51
C GLY A 298 -8.99 7.17 -1.04
N SER A 299 -9.62 6.30 -0.27
CA SER A 299 -9.33 6.15 1.17
C SER A 299 -9.43 4.72 1.68
N VAL A 300 -8.76 4.44 2.79
CA VAL A 300 -9.01 3.26 3.63
C VAL A 300 -9.46 3.71 5.02
N THR A 301 -10.56 3.14 5.51
CA THR A 301 -11.10 3.39 6.84
C THR A 301 -10.88 2.19 7.74
N PHE A 302 -10.29 2.43 8.90
CA PHE A 302 -10.25 1.49 10.02
C PHE A 302 -11.36 1.87 11.00
N ASN A 303 -12.42 1.05 11.07
CA ASN A 303 -13.61 1.34 11.88
C ASN A 303 -13.82 0.27 12.96
N GLN A 304 -12.81 0.07 13.82
CA GLN A 304 -12.81 -1.01 14.80
C GLN A 304 -12.93 -0.50 16.24
N ALA A 305 -13.74 -1.18 17.05
CA ALA A 305 -13.90 -0.84 18.46
C ALA A 305 -12.79 -1.39 19.36
N THR A 306 -12.06 -2.41 18.90
CA THR A 306 -10.93 -3.02 19.60
C THR A 306 -9.60 -2.43 19.16
N ASN A 307 -8.60 -2.53 20.02
CA ASN A 307 -7.24 -2.06 19.72
C ASN A 307 -6.58 -2.97 18.68
N GLN A 308 -5.92 -2.38 17.68
CA GLN A 308 -5.33 -3.09 16.57
C GLN A 308 -4.00 -2.47 16.18
N THR A 309 -3.02 -3.35 15.92
CA THR A 309 -1.71 -2.95 15.38
C THR A 309 -1.65 -3.25 13.90
N VAL A 310 -1.24 -2.27 13.10
CA VAL A 310 -0.91 -2.43 11.68
C VAL A 310 0.59 -2.17 11.52
N ALA A 311 1.35 -3.25 11.40
CA ALA A 311 2.79 -3.21 11.18
C ALA A 311 3.17 -3.12 9.69
N ASN A 312 2.20 -3.31 8.79
CA ASN A 312 2.40 -3.24 7.36
C ASN A 312 2.73 -1.81 6.93
N THR A 313 3.65 -1.66 5.98
CA THR A 313 3.84 -0.39 5.28
C THR A 313 2.61 -0.10 4.42
N ILE A 314 2.04 1.08 4.61
CA ILE A 314 0.94 1.66 3.85
C ILE A 314 1.53 2.65 2.84
N THR A 315 1.15 2.53 1.57
CA THR A 315 1.69 3.34 0.46
C THR A 315 0.59 3.92 -0.42
N GLY A 316 0.95 4.83 -1.34
CA GLY A 316 0.05 5.37 -2.38
C GLY A 316 -0.51 6.76 -2.07
N ALA A 317 -1.35 7.30 -2.96
CA ALA A 317 -1.85 8.67 -2.83
C ALA A 317 -3.16 8.80 -2.03
N GLY A 318 -3.72 7.69 -1.54
CA GLY A 318 -4.98 7.70 -0.77
C GLY A 318 -4.83 8.12 0.69
N LEU A 319 -5.99 8.41 1.29
CA LEU A 319 -6.16 8.84 2.68
C LEU A 319 -6.29 7.64 3.64
N VAL A 320 -5.68 7.71 4.82
CA VAL A 320 -5.95 6.80 5.94
C VAL A 320 -6.94 7.45 6.90
N ILE A 321 -8.01 6.73 7.26
CA ILE A 321 -9.05 7.22 8.17
C ILE A 321 -9.12 6.30 9.40
N GLN A 322 -8.89 6.85 10.58
CA GLN A 322 -9.22 6.20 11.85
C GLN A 322 -10.62 6.64 12.28
N ASN A 323 -11.56 5.69 12.28
CA ASN A 323 -12.98 5.94 12.58
C ASN A 323 -13.52 5.08 13.72
N GLY A 324 -12.75 4.10 14.17
CA GLY A 324 -13.12 3.22 15.27
C GLY A 324 -12.85 3.84 16.65
N SER A 325 -13.57 3.38 17.67
CA SER A 325 -13.37 3.84 19.06
C SER A 325 -12.12 3.24 19.72
N GLY A 326 -11.55 2.16 19.18
CA GLY A 326 -10.33 1.54 19.70
C GLY A 326 -9.05 2.28 19.32
N THR A 327 -7.91 1.80 19.81
CA THR A 327 -6.59 2.28 19.40
C THR A 327 -6.16 1.63 18.08
N LEU A 328 -5.90 2.42 17.04
CA LEU A 328 -5.17 1.98 15.85
C LEU A 328 -3.69 2.34 16.00
N ALA A 329 -2.83 1.34 16.21
CA ALA A 329 -1.39 1.53 16.26
C ALA A 329 -0.77 1.31 14.88
N LEU A 330 -0.25 2.38 14.27
CA LEU A 330 0.52 2.31 13.02
C LEU A 330 2.02 2.24 13.37
N THR A 331 2.61 1.05 13.16
CA THR A 331 4.01 0.79 13.55
C THR A 331 4.95 0.64 12.35
N GLY A 332 4.40 0.45 11.14
CA GLY A 332 5.16 0.44 9.90
C GLY A 332 5.70 1.83 9.53
N GLY A 333 6.80 1.86 8.76
CA GLY A 333 7.26 3.08 8.10
C GLY A 333 6.41 3.30 6.85
N ASN A 334 5.52 4.29 6.90
CA ASN A 334 4.50 4.52 5.86
C ASN A 334 4.93 5.61 4.88
N SER A 335 4.44 5.52 3.64
CA SER A 335 4.78 6.46 2.57
C SER A 335 3.56 6.98 1.80
N TYR A 336 2.35 6.75 2.32
CA TYR A 336 1.15 7.33 1.71
C TYR A 336 1.15 8.85 1.81
N SER A 337 0.64 9.52 0.77
CA SER A 337 0.68 10.98 0.65
C SER A 337 -0.69 11.65 0.77
N GLY A 338 -1.79 10.90 0.76
CA GLY A 338 -3.15 11.46 0.87
C GLY A 338 -3.50 12.03 2.25
N GLY A 339 -2.64 11.79 3.25
CA GLY A 339 -2.81 12.26 4.63
C GLY A 339 -3.56 11.28 5.53
N THR A 340 -3.87 11.76 6.72
CA THR A 340 -4.51 10.98 7.78
C THR A 340 -5.66 11.76 8.38
N GLN A 341 -6.81 11.13 8.56
CA GLN A 341 -7.97 11.70 9.23
C GLN A 341 -8.32 10.89 10.47
N ILE A 342 -8.54 11.57 11.59
CA ILE A 342 -8.94 10.96 12.87
C ILE A 342 -10.37 11.44 13.18
N ASN A 343 -11.32 10.51 13.09
CA ASN A 343 -12.74 10.74 13.36
C ASN A 343 -13.17 10.21 14.73
N ALA A 344 -12.49 9.21 15.27
CA ALA A 344 -12.78 8.65 16.59
C ALA A 344 -11.57 7.93 17.18
N GLY A 345 -11.60 7.68 18.50
CA GLY A 345 -10.63 6.82 19.19
C GLY A 345 -9.21 7.39 19.20
N THR A 346 -8.25 6.47 19.34
CA THR A 346 -6.81 6.79 19.42
C THR A 346 -6.09 6.30 18.17
N LEU A 347 -5.34 7.19 17.53
CA LEU A 347 -4.32 6.83 16.55
C LEU A 347 -2.96 6.86 17.24
N GLN A 348 -2.36 5.68 17.45
CA GLN A 348 -1.03 5.56 18.04
C GLN A 348 0.03 5.43 16.93
N VAL A 349 1.15 6.15 17.08
CA VAL A 349 2.29 6.12 16.16
C VAL A 349 3.55 5.64 16.87
N SER A 350 4.37 4.80 16.22
CA SER A 350 5.58 4.23 16.83
C SER A 350 6.88 4.61 16.11
N ASN A 351 6.83 5.46 15.10
CA ASN A 351 8.00 6.00 14.42
C ASN A 351 7.64 7.29 13.66
N ALA A 352 8.65 8.02 13.20
CA ALA A 352 8.50 9.32 12.53
C ALA A 352 7.77 9.28 11.19
N SER A 353 7.76 8.14 10.49
CA SER A 353 7.09 7.96 9.20
C SER A 353 5.77 7.17 9.31
N ALA A 354 5.26 6.93 10.52
CA ALA A 354 4.04 6.16 10.74
C ALA A 354 2.79 6.78 10.08
N LEU A 355 2.80 8.09 9.81
CA LEU A 355 1.66 8.78 9.19
C LEU A 355 1.85 9.14 7.71
N GLY A 356 2.88 8.59 7.06
CA GLY A 356 3.22 8.97 5.69
C GLY A 356 3.66 10.42 5.59
N THR A 357 3.46 11.03 4.42
CA THR A 357 3.94 12.40 4.12
C THR A 357 2.85 13.46 4.10
N GLY A 358 1.57 13.05 4.10
CA GLY A 358 0.43 13.97 4.10
C GLY A 358 0.15 14.60 5.47
N GLY A 359 -0.74 15.59 5.49
CA GLY A 359 -1.20 16.20 6.75
C GLY A 359 -2.10 15.29 7.58
N VAL A 360 -2.24 15.60 8.87
CA VAL A 360 -3.16 14.95 9.81
C VAL A 360 -4.29 15.91 10.15
N THR A 361 -5.53 15.44 10.01
CA THR A 361 -6.74 16.19 10.34
C THR A 361 -7.53 15.50 11.44
N PHE A 362 -7.78 16.20 12.54
CA PHE A 362 -8.75 15.79 13.56
C PHE A 362 -10.13 16.30 13.13
N ALA A 363 -11.03 15.39 12.83
CA ALA A 363 -12.35 15.70 12.28
C ALA A 363 -13.52 15.26 13.19
N GLY A 364 -13.27 14.41 14.19
CA GLY A 364 -14.26 14.06 15.21
C GLY A 364 -13.84 14.50 16.61
N ASN A 365 -14.79 14.52 17.54
CA ASN A 365 -14.57 14.92 18.92
C ASN A 365 -13.91 13.83 19.77
N ASN A 366 -13.16 14.25 20.78
CA ASN A 366 -12.50 13.37 21.76
C ASN A 366 -11.56 12.35 21.09
N THR A 367 -10.85 12.79 20.06
CA THR A 367 -9.89 11.99 19.31
C THR A 367 -8.48 12.19 19.83
N THR A 368 -7.67 11.13 19.84
CA THR A 368 -6.29 11.18 20.33
C THR A 368 -5.29 10.83 19.23
N LEU A 369 -4.23 11.63 19.10
CA LEU A 369 -2.98 11.23 18.44
C LEU A 369 -1.94 10.93 19.53
N GLU A 370 -1.51 9.68 19.63
CA GLU A 370 -0.62 9.22 20.68
C GLU A 370 0.76 8.83 20.14
N GLY A 371 1.81 9.47 20.64
CA GLY A 371 3.20 9.12 20.35
C GLY A 371 3.75 8.02 21.25
N ASN A 372 4.01 6.85 20.68
CA ASN A 372 4.69 5.73 21.33
C ASN A 372 6.14 5.56 20.84
N PHE A 373 6.84 6.68 20.66
CA PHE A 373 8.26 6.74 20.35
C PHE A 373 8.85 8.10 20.71
N THR A 374 10.15 8.13 21.03
CA THR A 374 10.91 9.39 21.16
C THR A 374 11.43 9.81 19.80
N GLY A 375 11.06 11.00 19.34
CA GLY A 375 11.44 11.51 18.04
C GLY A 375 10.44 12.52 17.49
N THR A 376 10.61 12.89 16.23
CA THR A 376 9.85 13.97 15.60
C THR A 376 8.80 13.44 14.63
N LEU A 377 7.57 13.94 14.77
CA LEU A 377 6.51 13.86 13.77
C LEU A 377 6.43 15.20 13.00
N SER A 378 6.76 15.14 11.72
CA SER A 378 6.84 16.34 10.85
C SER A 378 5.55 16.64 10.08
N ASN A 379 4.53 15.78 10.18
CA ASN A 379 3.27 15.97 9.46
C ASN A 379 2.59 17.28 9.90
N ALA A 380 2.03 18.04 8.95
CA ALA A 380 1.20 19.18 9.28
C ALA A 380 -0.04 18.73 10.04
N LEU A 381 -0.44 19.45 11.08
CA LEU A 381 -1.54 19.06 11.97
C LEU A 381 -2.65 20.12 11.91
N THR A 382 -3.88 19.67 11.70
CA THR A 382 -5.08 20.52 11.63
C THR A 382 -6.19 19.94 12.49
N ILE A 383 -6.86 20.79 13.27
CA ILE A 383 -8.05 20.43 14.05
C ILE A 383 -9.24 21.20 13.47
N ASN A 384 -10.29 20.49 13.07
CA ASN A 384 -11.50 21.11 12.51
C ASN A 384 -12.24 21.94 13.56
N ALA A 385 -13.02 22.94 13.12
CA ALA A 385 -13.84 23.74 14.01
C ALA A 385 -14.80 22.88 14.85
N GLY A 386 -14.99 23.24 16.12
CA GLY A 386 -15.85 22.50 17.05
C GLY A 386 -15.31 21.15 17.52
N VAL A 387 -14.04 20.82 17.23
CA VAL A 387 -13.40 19.55 17.63
C VAL A 387 -12.59 19.71 18.91
N SER A 388 -12.77 18.78 19.85
CA SER A 388 -11.83 18.50 20.94
C SER A 388 -10.84 17.39 20.53
N ALA A 389 -9.54 17.68 20.58
CA ALA A 389 -8.48 16.73 20.22
C ALA A 389 -7.39 16.65 21.29
N THR A 390 -6.83 15.46 21.49
CA THR A 390 -5.75 15.18 22.44
C THR A 390 -4.47 14.79 21.72
N PHE A 391 -3.35 15.38 22.14
CA PHE A 391 -2.01 14.92 21.80
C PHE A 391 -1.42 14.21 23.01
N GLY A 392 -1.24 12.90 22.91
CA GLY A 392 -0.70 12.06 23.98
C GLY A 392 0.72 11.59 23.67
N ALA A 393 1.47 11.26 24.72
CA ALA A 393 2.68 10.45 24.63
C ALA A 393 2.59 9.32 25.65
N THR A 394 2.97 8.11 25.27
CA THR A 394 2.91 6.95 26.17
C THR A 394 3.72 7.19 27.44
N ALA A 395 3.27 6.62 28.56
CA ALA A 395 3.96 6.75 29.85
C ALA A 395 5.45 6.37 29.72
N GLY A 396 6.33 7.25 30.22
CA GLY A 396 7.78 7.08 30.14
C GLY A 396 8.43 7.55 28.83
N ASN A 397 7.65 7.92 27.80
CA ASN A 397 8.17 8.62 26.63
C ASN A 397 8.60 10.03 27.02
N THR A 398 9.81 10.45 26.65
CA THR A 398 10.41 11.72 27.09
C THR A 398 10.52 12.77 25.98
N GLY A 399 10.03 12.51 24.77
CA GLY A 399 10.24 13.44 23.66
C GLY A 399 9.50 13.11 22.38
N PHE A 400 8.18 12.89 22.44
CA PHE A 400 7.36 12.89 21.23
C PHE A 400 7.18 14.32 20.73
N ALA A 401 7.97 14.71 19.73
CA ALA A 401 8.02 16.07 19.22
C ALA A 401 7.12 16.27 17.99
N LEU A 402 6.36 17.37 18.00
CA LEU A 402 5.51 17.81 16.89
C LEU A 402 6.16 19.02 16.24
N THR A 403 6.48 18.93 14.94
CA THR A 403 7.24 19.98 14.22
C THR A 403 6.64 20.36 12.87
N GLY A 404 5.58 19.69 12.41
CA GLY A 404 4.87 20.14 11.21
C GLY A 404 4.21 21.49 11.41
N ALA A 405 3.86 22.20 10.33
CA ALA A 405 3.00 23.38 10.41
C ALA A 405 1.70 22.97 11.13
N THR A 406 1.56 23.40 12.38
CA THR A 406 0.53 22.93 13.28
C THR A 406 -0.37 24.12 13.56
N SER A 407 -1.57 24.15 12.98
CA SER A 407 -2.61 25.11 13.37
C SER A 407 -3.44 24.46 14.45
N LEU A 408 -3.10 24.75 15.70
CA LEU A 408 -3.88 24.32 16.85
C LEU A 408 -4.86 25.45 17.18
N GLY A 409 -6.17 25.15 17.20
CA GLY A 409 -7.15 26.06 17.76
C GLY A 409 -7.72 27.15 16.85
N GLY A 410 -7.31 27.25 15.59
CA GLY A 410 -7.69 28.37 14.70
C GLY A 410 -9.19 28.49 14.38
N GLY A 411 -9.98 27.45 14.67
CA GLY A 411 -11.43 27.41 14.47
C GLY A 411 -12.24 27.71 15.74
N SER A 412 -13.44 28.26 15.57
CA SER A 412 -14.38 28.43 16.68
C SER A 412 -14.71 27.07 17.34
N GLY A 413 -14.73 27.02 18.67
CA GLY A 413 -15.10 25.83 19.43
C GLY A 413 -14.08 24.69 19.44
N VAL A 414 -12.85 24.93 18.98
CA VAL A 414 -11.76 23.94 19.10
C VAL A 414 -11.31 23.82 20.56
N THR A 415 -11.06 22.60 21.03
CA THR A 415 -10.39 22.35 22.33
C THR A 415 -9.16 21.48 22.13
N VAL A 416 -8.03 21.85 22.75
CA VAL A 416 -6.76 21.12 22.58
C VAL A 416 -6.26 20.58 23.91
N HIS A 417 -6.10 19.27 24.00
CA HIS A 417 -5.65 18.57 25.19
C HIS A 417 -4.24 17.99 24.98
N PHE A 418 -3.45 17.94 26.05
CA PHE A 418 -2.15 17.28 26.09
C PHE A 418 -2.13 16.23 27.18
N GLY A 419 -1.74 15.02 26.79
CA GLY A 419 -1.74 13.83 27.62
C GLY A 419 -3.12 13.43 28.14
N SER A 420 -3.12 12.43 29.01
CA SER A 420 -4.32 11.90 29.66
C SER A 420 -3.93 11.13 30.93
N ALA A 421 -4.89 10.46 31.57
CA ALA A 421 -4.59 9.56 32.69
C ALA A 421 -3.69 8.37 32.31
N SER A 422 -3.70 7.94 31.03
CA SER A 422 -2.81 6.88 30.52
C SER A 422 -1.58 7.45 29.81
N ASP A 423 -1.73 8.61 29.16
CA ASP A 423 -0.73 9.17 28.25
C ASP A 423 0.08 10.21 29.02
N THR A 424 0.93 9.73 29.93
CA THR A 424 1.67 10.54 30.90
C THR A 424 3.10 10.87 30.47
N GLY A 425 3.46 10.59 29.22
CA GLY A 425 4.75 10.96 28.65
C GLY A 425 4.90 12.45 28.35
N THR A 426 5.96 12.79 27.62
CA THR A 426 6.29 14.16 27.21
C THR A 426 5.95 14.39 25.74
N VAL A 427 5.04 15.33 25.49
CA VAL A 427 4.79 15.91 24.17
C VAL A 427 5.61 17.19 24.04
N VAL A 428 6.41 17.31 22.97
CA VAL A 428 7.24 18.49 22.70
C VAL A 428 6.65 19.28 21.52
N LEU A 429 6.37 20.56 21.70
CA LEU A 429 5.97 21.45 20.59
C LEU A 429 7.20 22.21 20.09
N ALA A 430 7.75 21.83 18.92
CA ALA A 430 8.92 22.50 18.38
C ALA A 430 8.53 23.78 17.61
N PRO A 431 9.00 24.95 18.03
CA PRO A 431 8.26 26.19 17.79
C PRO A 431 8.57 26.93 16.48
N SER A 432 9.25 26.32 15.51
CA SER A 432 9.46 26.93 14.18
C SER A 432 8.18 26.95 13.32
N SER A 433 7.12 26.27 13.73
CA SER A 433 5.96 25.96 12.89
C SER A 433 4.63 25.74 13.64
N VAL A 434 4.62 25.78 14.98
CA VAL A 434 3.41 25.55 15.79
C VAL A 434 2.75 26.88 16.13
N VAL A 435 1.59 27.14 15.52
CA VAL A 435 0.73 28.28 15.85
C VAL A 435 -0.48 27.72 16.62
N VAL A 436 -0.51 27.96 17.93
CA VAL A 436 -1.76 27.86 18.69
C VAL A 436 -2.45 29.23 18.56
N SER A 437 -3.42 29.35 17.65
CA SER A 437 -4.15 30.61 17.42
C SER A 437 -5.63 30.45 17.68
N GLY A 438 -6.32 31.49 18.14
CA GLY A 438 -7.78 31.52 18.22
C GLY A 438 -8.38 31.15 19.60
N THR A 439 -9.71 31.22 19.68
CA THR A 439 -10.56 31.05 20.87
C THR A 439 -10.55 29.62 21.46
N ALA A 440 -9.51 28.84 21.21
CA ALA A 440 -9.44 27.47 21.68
C ALA A 440 -9.15 27.45 23.18
N ALA A 441 -9.99 26.72 23.91
CA ALA A 441 -9.64 26.28 25.26
C ALA A 441 -8.61 25.15 25.13
N GLY A 442 -7.67 25.06 26.06
CA GLY A 442 -6.75 23.94 26.09
C GLY A 442 -6.40 23.47 27.49
N ALA A 443 -5.86 22.27 27.57
CA ALA A 443 -5.47 21.69 28.85
C ALA A 443 -4.27 20.75 28.71
N ILE A 444 -3.52 20.61 29.79
CA ILE A 444 -2.65 19.46 30.03
C ILE A 444 -3.38 18.60 31.06
N ASP A 445 -3.89 17.46 30.60
CA ASP A 445 -4.69 16.54 31.42
C ASP A 445 -3.81 15.48 32.10
N GLY A 446 -2.59 15.27 31.61
CA GLY A 446 -1.59 14.39 32.19
C GLY A 446 -0.25 14.48 31.49
N GLY A 447 0.82 14.02 32.15
CA GLY A 447 2.16 14.00 31.58
C GLY A 447 2.80 15.38 31.47
N THR A 448 3.64 15.57 30.44
CA THR A 448 4.38 16.83 30.24
C THR A 448 4.12 17.41 28.86
N LEU A 449 3.66 18.66 28.80
CA LEU A 449 3.79 19.48 27.60
C LEU A 449 5.08 20.29 27.70
N LYS A 450 6.00 20.10 26.75
CA LYS A 450 7.30 20.76 26.72
C LYS A 450 7.40 21.69 25.52
N VAL A 451 7.87 22.92 25.75
CA VAL A 451 8.17 23.87 24.68
C VAL A 451 9.52 23.53 24.05
N GLY A 452 9.60 23.39 22.74
CA GLY A 452 10.87 23.13 22.03
C GLY A 452 11.84 24.32 22.08
N THR A 453 13.09 24.10 21.70
CA THR A 453 14.15 25.14 21.72
C THR A 453 14.05 26.06 20.50
N GLY A 454 14.31 27.35 20.67
CA GLY A 454 14.60 28.26 19.54
C GLY A 454 13.47 29.15 19.00
N ALA A 455 12.40 29.44 19.77
CA ALA A 455 11.44 30.47 19.38
C ALA A 455 11.21 31.53 20.46
N GLY A 456 11.22 32.78 20.04
CA GLY A 456 10.70 33.92 20.80
C GLY A 456 9.20 34.17 20.58
N ALA A 457 8.36 33.14 20.37
CA ALA A 457 6.95 33.34 20.01
C ALA A 457 5.99 32.65 20.99
N SER A 458 5.10 33.47 21.56
CA SER A 458 3.92 33.18 22.36
C SER A 458 3.18 31.88 21.99
N LEU A 459 3.52 30.76 22.63
CA LEU A 459 2.86 29.45 22.40
C LEU A 459 1.48 29.37 23.07
N ILE A 460 1.32 30.06 24.20
CA ILE A 460 0.12 29.97 25.05
C ILE A 460 -0.63 31.31 25.11
N GLY A 461 0.02 32.41 24.72
CA GLY A 461 -0.48 33.74 25.01
C GLY A 461 -1.69 34.21 24.19
N ASN A 462 -2.14 33.40 23.22
CA ASN A 462 -3.30 33.71 22.38
C ASN A 462 -4.55 32.86 22.71
N MET A 463 -4.49 31.97 23.70
CA MET A 463 -5.64 31.15 24.11
C MET A 463 -6.56 31.91 25.07
N THR A 464 -7.86 31.62 25.00
CA THR A 464 -8.88 32.18 25.91
C THR A 464 -8.82 31.58 27.32
N GLY A 465 -8.16 30.43 27.48
CA GLY A 465 -7.87 29.78 28.75
C GLY A 465 -7.10 28.47 28.56
N PHE A 466 -6.08 28.23 29.40
CA PHE A 466 -5.28 27.01 29.36
C PHE A 466 -5.09 26.41 30.76
N ALA A 467 -5.59 25.18 30.96
CA ALA A 467 -5.52 24.51 32.25
C ALA A 467 -4.25 23.63 32.35
N VAL A 468 -3.51 23.73 33.44
CA VAL A 468 -2.44 22.79 33.79
C VAL A 468 -2.95 21.93 34.95
N GLY A 469 -3.33 20.69 34.65
CA GLY A 469 -4.00 19.81 35.60
C GLY A 469 -5.50 20.08 35.68
N THR A 470 -6.28 19.21 35.05
CA THR A 470 -7.77 19.24 35.04
C THR A 470 -8.38 18.16 35.93
N GLY A 471 -7.56 17.24 36.45
CA GLY A 471 -7.97 16.12 37.30
C GLY A 471 -6.90 15.75 38.33
N ALA A 472 -6.86 14.48 38.76
CA ALA A 472 -5.89 13.98 39.73
C ALA A 472 -4.54 13.56 39.11
N THR A 473 -4.48 13.43 37.79
CA THR A 473 -3.26 13.04 37.07
C THR A 473 -2.26 14.19 37.07
N ALA A 474 -1.00 13.88 37.38
CA ALA A 474 0.07 14.87 37.33
C ALA A 474 0.23 15.43 35.91
N ALA A 475 0.20 16.76 35.80
CA ALA A 475 0.29 17.49 34.54
C ALA A 475 1.37 18.57 34.66
N THR A 476 2.31 18.59 33.74
CA THR A 476 3.45 19.51 33.76
C THR A 476 3.51 20.35 32.49
N LEU A 477 3.59 21.67 32.64
CA LEU A 477 4.01 22.58 31.58
C LEU A 477 5.51 22.87 31.74
N ASP A 478 6.35 22.31 30.86
CA ASP A 478 7.78 22.59 30.82
C ASP A 478 8.10 23.66 29.77
N LEU A 479 8.40 24.88 30.24
CA LEU A 479 8.79 26.01 29.39
C LEU A 479 10.21 25.85 28.81
N ASN A 480 10.97 24.85 29.27
CA ASN A 480 12.25 24.42 28.71
C ASN A 480 13.30 25.55 28.58
N GLY A 481 13.27 26.50 29.51
CA GLY A 481 14.21 27.63 29.52
C GLY A 481 13.94 28.69 28.48
N ASN A 482 12.78 28.66 27.81
CA ASN A 482 12.42 29.69 26.85
C ASN A 482 11.91 30.96 27.57
N ASN A 483 12.36 32.13 27.10
CA ASN A 483 11.83 33.42 27.53
C ASN A 483 10.45 33.66 26.88
N THR A 484 9.38 33.25 27.56
CA THR A 484 8.00 33.31 27.05
C THR A 484 7.10 34.10 28.00
N THR A 485 6.09 34.77 27.44
CA THR A 485 4.98 35.36 28.20
C THR A 485 3.83 34.36 28.22
N VAL A 486 3.29 34.10 29.41
CA VAL A 486 2.12 33.23 29.58
C VAL A 486 0.97 34.02 30.21
N VAL A 487 -0.22 33.90 29.62
CA VAL A 487 -1.50 34.50 30.08
C VAL A 487 -2.57 33.42 30.20
N ASN A 488 -3.62 33.71 30.97
CA ASN A 488 -4.86 32.92 31.07
C ASN A 488 -4.64 31.45 31.48
N LEU A 489 -3.64 31.19 32.33
CA LEU A 489 -3.46 29.88 32.94
C LEU A 489 -4.46 29.65 34.07
N SER A 490 -4.93 28.42 34.17
CA SER A 490 -5.64 27.91 35.33
C SER A 490 -5.06 26.56 35.71
N GLY A 491 -5.34 26.06 36.91
CA GLY A 491 -4.91 24.72 37.28
C GLY A 491 -5.42 24.26 38.64
N ASN A 492 -5.03 23.06 39.02
CA ASN A 492 -5.27 22.51 40.35
C ASN A 492 -3.95 22.02 40.97
N SER A 493 -4.01 21.36 42.13
CA SER A 493 -2.82 20.86 42.83
C SER A 493 -2.02 19.80 42.08
N ALA A 494 -2.55 19.20 41.02
CA ALA A 494 -1.85 18.24 40.17
C ALA A 494 -1.08 18.92 39.02
N GLY A 495 -1.29 20.23 38.81
CA GLY A 495 -0.59 21.04 37.82
C GLY A 495 0.75 21.56 38.31
N VAL A 496 1.79 21.43 37.49
CA VAL A 496 3.14 21.95 37.74
C VAL A 496 3.61 22.76 36.54
N ILE A 497 4.24 23.91 36.77
CA ILE A 497 4.92 24.69 35.73
C ILE A 497 6.40 24.70 36.05
N THR A 498 7.24 24.31 35.08
CA THR A 498 8.69 24.30 35.23
C THR A 498 9.35 25.19 34.19
N ASN A 499 10.42 25.89 34.59
CA ASN A 499 11.28 26.60 33.65
C ASN A 499 12.74 26.49 34.11
N ALA A 500 13.53 25.68 33.41
CA ALA A 500 14.97 25.55 33.72
C ALA A 500 15.76 26.69 33.07
N ALA A 501 16.67 27.33 33.79
CA ALA A 501 17.67 28.31 33.32
C ALA A 501 17.25 29.79 33.14
N LEU A 502 16.12 30.13 32.53
CA LEU A 502 15.69 31.54 32.34
C LEU A 502 14.42 31.89 33.15
N PRO A 503 14.22 33.14 33.58
CA PRO A 503 12.95 33.58 34.15
C PRO A 503 11.82 33.49 33.10
N ALA A 504 10.63 33.02 33.50
CA ALA A 504 9.40 33.19 32.72
C ALA A 504 8.55 34.31 33.34
N THR A 505 7.79 35.03 32.51
CA THR A 505 6.85 36.05 33.00
C THR A 505 5.42 35.53 32.94
N LEU A 506 4.81 35.38 34.13
CA LEU A 506 3.37 35.20 34.29
C LEU A 506 2.72 36.57 34.35
N THR A 507 1.73 36.82 33.50
CA THR A 507 1.00 38.11 33.47
C THR A 507 -0.42 37.95 34.02
N SER A 508 -1.34 38.88 33.76
CA SER A 508 -2.69 38.90 34.37
C SER A 508 -3.56 37.68 34.02
N ASN A 509 -4.58 37.40 34.86
CA ASN A 509 -5.59 36.33 34.71
C ASN A 509 -5.07 34.89 34.85
N ASN A 510 -3.99 34.68 35.61
CA ASN A 510 -3.58 33.35 36.03
C ASN A 510 -4.21 33.03 37.40
N THR A 511 -4.88 31.88 37.55
CA THR A 511 -5.59 31.48 38.79
C THR A 511 -5.22 30.09 39.27
#